data_AF-K9H4D1-F1
#
_entry.id   AF-K9H4D1-F1
#
_cell.length_a   1.000
_cell.length_b   1.000
_cell.length_c   1.000
_cell.angle_alpha   90.00
_cell.angle_beta   90.00
_cell.angle_gamma   90.00
#
_symmetry.space_group_name_H-M   'P 1'
#
loop_
_entity.id
_entity.type
_entity.pdbx_description
1 polymer ?
#
loop_
_entity_poly.entity_id
_entity_poly.type
_entity_poly.pdbx_seq_one_letter_code
_entity_poly.pdbx_strand_id
1 'polypeptide(L)'
;MLEHDIDVDGLARDLDIENKAIQQGQMNQPGPGATDFDVPQRDIVQRIGELLDQARRESRDALDRHKTRREQIEREMANLRIEDIPKEADSAIERAEHEHRPGLVKAREHERRMLREVRVFQARHKCRREPSYPDSFILHWAIVGGIVLAESIANSYFFAKGSDLGLLGGLFQALLISLVNVVPALLIGSRVLPYVHPLVDQNLRIAASAGLGLYGVLLVTFNLAVAHYRAVLESDPFTAIVQAIPNLIRSPFGINNLDAWILFGLGTVFAIIAMIKAFKADDPLPGYGRLHRAYKEAEANYLERRQAITTAINGAIDEHRVKADAMVATGQAHVREYSDLIDRSRAVCNDYTRHANALEEACNLLLFTYRAQNSEIRTANNPPYWNDKYSFGKHLRMALPDLKDEERNLEQFNVAVKDMRGKIGDTLDALRSLNSRKLEDTSAFFREVEEEAERLLKRDGPAPAAGAAAA
;
A
#
# COMPACT_ATOMS: atom_id res chain seq x y z
N MET A 1 -22.59 40.84 0.28
CA MET A 1 -22.96 40.56 1.70
C MET A 1 -22.83 41.85 2.51
N LEU A 2 -23.61 42.88 2.13
CA LEU A 2 -23.76 44.17 2.82
C LEU A 2 -25.25 44.42 3.16
N GLU A 3 -26.04 43.35 3.23
CA GLU A 3 -27.42 43.41 3.74
C GLU A 3 -27.37 43.50 5.26
N HIS A 4 -27.00 44.67 5.75
CA HIS A 4 -27.44 45.12 7.07
C HIS A 4 -28.45 46.22 6.82
N ASP A 5 -29.68 45.98 7.26
CA ASP A 5 -30.68 47.02 7.42
C ASP A 5 -30.05 48.08 8.34
N ILE A 6 -30.02 49.33 7.90
CA ILE A 6 -29.36 50.38 8.66
C ILE A 6 -30.27 50.71 9.83
N ASP A 7 -29.84 50.43 11.07
CA ASP A 7 -30.59 50.76 12.28
C ASP A 7 -30.54 52.27 12.54
N VAL A 8 -31.39 53.01 11.84
CA VAL A 8 -31.48 54.47 11.95
C VAL A 8 -31.88 54.88 13.37
N ASP A 9 -32.78 54.14 14.02
CA ASP A 9 -33.21 54.42 15.40
C ASP A 9 -32.07 54.20 16.41
N GLY A 10 -31.26 53.15 16.20
CA GLY A 10 -30.03 52.92 16.94
C GLY A 10 -29.04 54.08 16.77
N LEU A 11 -28.79 54.50 15.52
CA LEU A 11 -27.90 55.63 15.23
C LEU A 11 -28.41 56.95 15.84
N ALA A 12 -29.72 57.18 15.84
CA ALA A 12 -30.31 58.37 16.45
C ALA A 12 -30.11 58.41 17.97
N ARG A 13 -30.23 57.25 18.64
CA ARG A 13 -29.94 57.10 20.07
C ARG A 13 -28.45 57.27 20.37
N ASP A 14 -27.58 56.62 19.59
CA ASP A 14 -26.12 56.67 19.80
C ASP A 14 -25.55 58.09 19.65
N LEU A 15 -26.12 58.88 18.72
CA LEU A 15 -25.71 60.27 18.48
C LEU A 15 -26.39 61.26 19.43
N ASP A 16 -27.33 60.80 20.26
CA ASP A 16 -28.14 61.59 21.18
C ASP A 16 -28.87 62.75 20.47
N ILE A 17 -29.46 62.44 19.30
CA ILE A 17 -29.99 63.45 18.38
C ILE A 17 -31.08 64.31 19.04
N GLU A 18 -32.01 63.67 19.74
CA GLU A 18 -33.17 64.35 20.34
C GLU A 18 -32.76 65.34 21.42
N ASN A 19 -31.93 64.92 22.38
CA ASN A 19 -31.48 65.80 23.45
C ASN A 19 -30.62 66.95 22.90
N LYS A 20 -29.72 66.66 21.95
CA LYS A 20 -28.92 67.70 21.28
C LYS A 20 -29.80 68.68 20.49
N ALA A 21 -30.85 68.20 19.81
CA ALA A 21 -31.78 69.05 19.07
C ALA A 21 -32.55 70.00 20.00
N ILE A 22 -33.05 69.48 21.13
CA ILE A 22 -33.75 70.26 22.17
C ILE A 22 -32.83 71.35 22.73
N GLN A 23 -31.61 70.97 23.13
CA GLN A 23 -30.64 71.89 23.72
C GLN A 23 -30.26 73.02 22.74
N GLN A 24 -29.97 72.69 21.48
CA GLN A 24 -29.60 73.68 20.47
C GLN A 24 -30.80 74.56 20.05
N GLY A 25 -32.02 74.01 20.06
CA GLY A 25 -33.26 74.75 19.81
C GLY A 25 -33.50 75.85 20.84
N GLN A 26 -33.34 75.53 22.14
CA GLN A 26 -33.45 76.50 23.24
C GLN A 26 -32.42 77.65 23.12
N MET A 27 -31.25 77.36 22.57
CA MET A 27 -30.18 78.35 22.34
C MET A 27 -30.31 79.08 21.00
N ASN A 28 -31.34 78.79 20.19
CA ASN A 28 -31.50 79.28 18.82
C ASN A 28 -30.24 79.04 17.94
N GLN A 29 -29.57 77.90 18.12
CA GLN A 29 -28.42 77.48 17.33
C GLN A 29 -28.80 76.34 16.37
N PRO A 30 -28.37 76.37 15.09
CA PRO A 30 -27.62 77.44 14.44
C PRO A 30 -28.49 78.69 14.25
N GLY A 31 -27.87 79.87 14.22
CA GLY A 31 -28.60 81.13 14.07
C GLY A 31 -29.24 81.30 12.67
N PRO A 32 -30.22 82.21 12.49
CA PRO A 32 -31.03 82.30 11.27
C PRO A 32 -30.25 82.57 9.98
N GLY A 33 -29.06 83.18 10.08
CA GLY A 33 -28.18 83.46 8.94
C GLY A 33 -27.07 82.43 8.73
N ALA A 34 -27.09 81.30 9.45
CA ALA A 34 -26.06 80.28 9.33
C ALA A 34 -26.11 79.60 7.95
N THR A 35 -24.94 79.39 7.36
CA THR A 35 -24.75 78.68 6.08
C THR A 35 -24.12 77.29 6.27
N ASP A 36 -23.59 77.01 7.46
CA ASP A 36 -22.85 75.80 7.78
C ASP A 36 -23.53 74.97 8.87
N PHE A 37 -23.21 73.68 8.91
CA PHE A 37 -23.71 72.75 9.92
C PHE A 37 -23.16 73.08 11.30
N ASP A 38 -24.02 73.02 12.31
CA ASP A 38 -23.65 73.07 13.73
C ASP A 38 -23.01 71.74 14.18
N VAL A 39 -22.56 71.69 15.44
CA VAL A 39 -21.84 70.51 15.97
C VAL A 39 -22.65 69.21 15.79
N PRO A 40 -23.93 69.11 16.21
CA PRO A 40 -24.67 67.85 16.08
C PRO A 40 -24.91 67.43 14.62
N GLN A 41 -25.18 68.36 13.71
CA GLN A 41 -25.31 68.03 12.29
C GLN A 41 -23.98 67.54 11.69
N ARG A 42 -22.85 68.11 12.12
CA ARG A 42 -21.52 67.61 11.72
C ARG A 42 -21.24 66.22 12.30
N ASP A 43 -21.62 65.95 13.55
CA ASP A 43 -21.47 64.63 14.18
C ASP A 43 -22.24 63.56 13.39
N ILE A 44 -23.48 63.85 12.97
CA ILE A 44 -24.31 62.94 12.15
C ILE A 44 -23.59 62.63 10.82
N VAL A 45 -23.17 63.66 10.10
CA VAL A 45 -22.47 63.50 8.81
C VAL A 45 -21.16 62.74 8.97
N GLN A 46 -20.39 63.05 10.01
CA GLN A 46 -19.13 62.38 10.30
C GLN A 46 -19.36 60.89 10.58
N ARG A 47 -20.34 60.55 11.42
CA ARG A 47 -20.62 59.17 11.79
C ARG A 47 -21.05 58.33 10.58
N ILE A 48 -21.93 58.85 9.73
CA ILE A 48 -22.30 58.16 8.50
C ILE A 48 -21.12 58.09 7.52
N GLY A 49 -20.30 59.15 7.46
CA GLY A 49 -19.05 59.16 6.68
C GLY A 49 -18.09 58.04 7.10
N GLU A 50 -17.93 57.78 8.39
CA GLU A 50 -17.12 56.68 8.92
C GLU A 50 -17.66 55.30 8.49
N LEU A 51 -18.98 55.10 8.54
CA LEU A 51 -19.63 53.87 8.06
C LEU A 51 -19.46 53.68 6.55
N LEU A 52 -19.59 54.77 5.78
CA LEU A 52 -19.38 54.75 4.33
C LEU A 52 -17.92 54.40 3.99
N ASP A 53 -16.96 54.97 4.71
CA ASP A 53 -15.54 54.66 4.54
C ASP A 53 -15.22 53.22 4.95
N GLN A 54 -15.88 52.68 5.99
CA GLN A 54 -15.78 51.27 6.36
C GLN A 54 -16.30 50.35 5.25
N ALA A 55 -17.53 50.57 4.77
CA ALA A 55 -18.11 49.78 3.68
C ALA A 55 -17.26 49.83 2.41
N ARG A 56 -16.62 50.98 2.15
CA ARG A 56 -15.70 51.18 1.03
C ARG A 56 -14.42 50.36 1.20
N ARG A 57 -13.83 50.33 2.41
CA ARG A 57 -12.65 49.50 2.70
C ARG A 57 -12.96 48.02 2.53
N GLU A 58 -14.05 47.54 3.11
CA GLU A 58 -14.44 46.12 3.04
C GLU A 58 -14.68 45.66 1.59
N SER A 59 -15.32 46.51 0.79
CA SER A 59 -15.58 46.24 -0.62
C SER A 59 -14.30 46.26 -1.46
N ARG A 60 -13.34 47.16 -1.17
CA ARG A 60 -12.00 47.15 -1.80
C ARG A 60 -11.23 45.88 -1.46
N ASP A 61 -11.21 45.49 -0.19
CA ASP A 61 -10.52 44.28 0.24
C ASP A 61 -11.10 43.04 -0.43
N ALA A 62 -12.42 42.99 -0.64
CA ALA A 62 -13.07 41.92 -1.39
C ALA A 62 -12.64 41.89 -2.87
N LEU A 63 -12.59 43.04 -3.53
CA LEU A 63 -12.12 43.15 -4.92
C LEU A 63 -10.65 42.73 -5.06
N ASP A 64 -9.79 43.13 -4.13
CA ASP A 64 -8.37 42.76 -4.14
C ASP A 64 -8.18 41.24 -3.95
N ARG A 65 -8.98 40.61 -3.07
CA ARG A 65 -8.99 39.14 -2.94
C ARG A 65 -9.43 38.47 -4.23
N HIS A 66 -10.49 38.95 -4.88
CA HIS A 66 -10.93 38.38 -6.16
C HIS A 66 -9.86 38.52 -7.23
N LYS A 67 -9.22 39.70 -7.33
CA LYS A 67 -8.12 39.94 -8.26
C LYS A 67 -6.95 38.99 -8.02
N THR A 68 -6.49 38.88 -6.77
CA THR A 68 -5.38 37.99 -6.40
C THR A 68 -5.67 36.54 -6.77
N ARG A 69 -6.92 36.08 -6.55
CA ARG A 69 -7.32 34.71 -6.92
C ARG A 69 -7.38 34.53 -8.44
N ARG A 70 -7.88 35.52 -9.19
CA ARG A 70 -7.85 35.49 -10.67
C ARG A 70 -6.42 35.37 -11.19
N GLU A 71 -5.50 36.21 -10.73
CA GLU A 71 -4.08 36.14 -11.11
C GLU A 71 -3.44 34.78 -10.77
N GLN A 72 -3.86 34.15 -9.67
CA GLN A 72 -3.44 32.78 -9.34
C GLN A 72 -3.98 31.76 -10.34
N ILE A 73 -5.27 31.83 -10.68
CA ILE A 73 -5.88 30.97 -11.69
C ILE A 73 -5.18 31.15 -13.05
N GLU A 74 -4.83 32.37 -13.44
CA GLU A 74 -4.10 32.63 -14.69
C GLU A 74 -2.76 31.87 -14.73
N ARG A 75 -2.02 31.85 -13.62
CA ARG A 75 -0.78 31.07 -13.49
C ARG A 75 -1.03 29.56 -13.49
N GLU A 76 -2.06 29.10 -12.78
CA GLU A 76 -2.46 27.69 -12.73
C GLU A 76 -2.86 27.19 -14.13
N MET A 77 -3.64 27.97 -14.87
CA MET A 77 -4.04 27.69 -16.26
C MET A 77 -2.86 27.62 -17.22
N ALA A 78 -1.86 28.48 -17.07
CA ALA A 78 -0.65 28.47 -17.90
C ALA A 78 0.19 27.18 -17.74
N ASN A 79 0.04 26.48 -16.60
CA ASN A 79 0.76 25.24 -16.32
C ASN A 79 0.02 23.98 -16.81
N LEU A 80 -1.23 24.09 -17.28
CA LEU A 80 -1.99 22.94 -17.79
C LEU A 80 -1.56 22.62 -19.23
N ARG A 81 -0.58 21.72 -19.38
CA ARG A 81 0.03 21.36 -20.68
C ARG A 81 -0.18 19.89 -21.00
N ILE A 82 -1.31 19.57 -21.65
CA ILE A 82 -1.74 18.17 -21.87
C ILE A 82 -0.81 17.42 -22.83
N GLU A 83 -0.15 18.16 -23.71
CA GLU A 83 0.82 17.65 -24.68
C GLU A 83 2.13 17.17 -24.05
N ASP A 84 2.43 17.60 -22.83
CA ASP A 84 3.64 17.19 -22.12
C ASP A 84 3.45 15.84 -21.40
N ILE A 85 2.19 15.41 -21.15
CA ILE A 85 1.87 14.18 -20.41
C ILE A 85 2.56 12.92 -20.99
N PRO A 86 2.56 12.67 -22.31
CA PRO A 86 3.26 11.49 -22.84
C PRO A 86 4.77 11.52 -22.59
N LYS A 87 5.40 12.71 -22.59
CA LYS A 87 6.84 12.85 -22.30
C LYS A 87 7.13 12.64 -20.83
N GLU A 88 6.26 13.13 -19.95
CA GLU A 88 6.36 12.91 -18.51
C GLU A 88 6.22 11.41 -18.17
N ALA A 89 5.27 10.72 -18.82
CA ALA A 89 5.06 9.29 -18.67
C ALA A 89 6.30 8.48 -19.13
N ASP A 90 6.87 8.85 -20.29
CA ASP A 90 8.10 8.25 -20.79
C ASP A 90 9.26 8.42 -19.81
N SER A 91 9.44 9.65 -19.30
CA SER A 91 10.46 9.94 -18.28
C SER A 91 10.21 9.17 -16.97
N ALA A 92 8.95 8.94 -16.60
CA ALA A 92 8.61 8.14 -15.42
C ALA A 92 8.95 6.66 -15.60
N ILE A 93 8.71 6.12 -16.80
CA ILE A 93 9.09 4.76 -17.19
C ILE A 93 10.62 4.61 -17.13
N GLU A 94 11.37 5.52 -17.73
CA GLU A 94 12.85 5.48 -17.69
C GLU A 94 13.40 5.52 -16.27
N ARG A 95 12.80 6.33 -15.38
CA ARG A 95 13.15 6.35 -13.96
C ARG A 95 12.88 5.01 -13.28
N ALA A 96 11.71 4.41 -13.54
CA ALA A 96 11.36 3.11 -12.98
C ALA A 96 12.31 2.00 -13.46
N GLU A 97 12.65 1.98 -14.75
CA GLU A 97 13.65 1.05 -15.29
C GLU A 97 15.01 1.23 -14.61
N HIS A 98 15.49 2.47 -14.49
CA HIS A 98 16.75 2.77 -13.81
C HIS A 98 16.75 2.35 -12.34
N GLU A 99 15.64 2.55 -11.62
CA GLU A 99 15.48 2.15 -10.21
C GLU A 99 15.52 0.62 -10.04
N HIS A 100 14.83 -0.13 -10.90
CA HIS A 100 14.74 -1.59 -10.79
C HIS A 100 15.96 -2.33 -11.37
N ARG A 101 16.69 -1.72 -12.30
CA ARG A 101 17.83 -2.34 -13.02
C ARG A 101 18.88 -2.97 -12.09
N PRO A 102 19.40 -2.32 -11.04
CA PRO A 102 20.41 -2.92 -10.17
C PRO A 102 19.92 -4.17 -9.44
N GLY A 103 18.66 -4.16 -8.99
CA GLY A 103 18.03 -5.31 -8.33
C GLY A 103 17.84 -6.47 -9.29
N LEU A 104 17.43 -6.19 -10.53
CA LEU A 104 17.24 -7.21 -11.57
C LEU A 104 18.58 -7.83 -11.99
N VAL A 105 19.62 -7.03 -12.21
CA VAL A 105 20.98 -7.52 -12.54
C VAL A 105 21.49 -8.46 -11.45
N LYS A 106 21.38 -8.07 -10.17
CA LYS A 106 21.79 -8.91 -9.04
C LYS A 106 21.01 -10.23 -8.97
N ALA A 107 19.69 -10.19 -9.17
CA ALA A 107 18.88 -11.40 -9.16
C ALA A 107 19.23 -12.34 -10.32
N ARG A 108 19.47 -11.79 -11.52
CA ARG A 108 19.92 -12.56 -12.68
C ARG A 108 21.31 -13.17 -12.46
N GLU A 109 22.22 -12.41 -11.88
CA GLU A 109 23.56 -12.89 -11.53
C GLU A 109 23.48 -14.07 -10.54
N HIS A 110 22.64 -13.95 -9.51
CA HIS A 110 22.44 -14.98 -8.51
C HIS A 110 21.81 -16.26 -9.12
N GLU A 111 20.74 -16.11 -9.93
CA GLU A 111 20.13 -17.24 -10.64
C GLU A 111 21.14 -17.97 -11.52
N ARG A 112 21.92 -17.23 -12.33
CA ARG A 112 22.94 -17.80 -13.21
C ARG A 112 24.05 -18.49 -12.42
N ARG A 113 24.43 -17.97 -11.25
CA ARG A 113 25.39 -18.60 -10.35
C ARG A 113 24.88 -19.95 -9.85
N MET A 114 23.65 -19.98 -9.33
CA MET A 114 23.02 -21.23 -8.86
C MET A 114 22.86 -22.24 -10.00
N LEU A 115 22.49 -21.78 -11.20
CA LEU A 115 22.40 -22.64 -12.39
C LEU A 115 23.76 -23.25 -12.77
N ARG A 116 24.85 -22.46 -12.69
CA ARG A 116 26.22 -22.99 -12.90
C ARG A 116 26.57 -24.04 -11.86
N GLU A 117 26.26 -23.82 -10.59
CA GLU A 117 26.50 -24.80 -9.53
C GLU A 117 25.74 -26.12 -9.78
N VAL A 118 24.46 -26.04 -10.18
CA VAL A 118 23.67 -27.21 -10.60
C VAL A 118 24.34 -27.96 -11.74
N ARG A 119 24.79 -27.25 -12.79
CA ARG A 119 25.47 -27.86 -13.95
C ARG A 119 26.82 -28.48 -13.59
N VAL A 120 27.60 -27.82 -12.74
CA VAL A 120 28.87 -28.37 -12.22
C VAL A 120 28.61 -29.63 -11.40
N PHE A 121 27.57 -29.62 -10.57
CA PHE A 121 27.16 -30.78 -9.79
C PHE A 121 26.74 -31.96 -10.69
N GLN A 122 25.92 -31.68 -11.71
CA GLN A 122 25.52 -32.65 -12.75
C GLN A 122 26.74 -33.22 -13.49
N ALA A 123 27.68 -32.38 -13.91
CA ALA A 123 28.89 -32.79 -14.61
C ALA A 123 29.80 -33.66 -13.72
N ARG A 124 30.01 -33.25 -12.46
CA ARG A 124 30.83 -33.98 -11.47
C ARG A 124 30.29 -35.39 -11.23
N HIS A 125 28.97 -35.52 -11.08
CA HIS A 125 28.32 -36.80 -10.82
C HIS A 125 27.87 -37.53 -12.09
N LYS A 126 28.18 -37.02 -13.29
CA LYS A 126 27.72 -37.58 -14.58
C LYS A 126 26.19 -37.79 -14.64
N CYS A 127 25.44 -36.94 -13.95
CA CYS A 127 23.99 -36.98 -13.86
C CYS A 127 23.38 -36.07 -14.92
N ARG A 128 22.51 -36.60 -15.79
CA ARG A 128 21.81 -35.83 -16.83
C ARG A 128 20.32 -35.64 -16.57
N ARG A 129 19.79 -36.22 -15.49
CA ARG A 129 18.38 -36.11 -15.13
C ARG A 129 18.13 -34.88 -14.27
N GLU A 130 16.90 -34.39 -14.31
CA GLU A 130 16.39 -33.46 -13.32
C GLU A 130 16.30 -34.12 -11.93
N PRO A 131 16.37 -33.33 -10.85
CA PRO A 131 16.21 -33.84 -9.51
C PRO A 131 14.78 -34.30 -9.28
N SER A 132 14.62 -35.35 -8.48
CA SER A 132 13.34 -35.94 -8.14
C SER A 132 13.15 -35.87 -6.64
N TYR A 133 12.18 -35.08 -6.20
CA TYR A 133 11.76 -34.97 -4.81
C TYR A 133 10.25 -34.66 -4.77
N PRO A 134 9.57 -34.88 -3.62
CA PRO A 134 8.13 -34.65 -3.52
C PRO A 134 7.78 -33.16 -3.73
N ASP A 135 6.69 -32.88 -4.45
CA ASP A 135 6.19 -31.51 -4.65
C ASP A 135 5.78 -30.85 -3.33
N SER A 136 5.18 -31.63 -2.42
CA SER A 136 4.75 -31.17 -1.10
C SER A 136 5.45 -31.96 0.01
N PHE A 137 6.33 -31.27 0.73
CA PHE A 137 7.01 -31.81 1.91
C PHE A 137 6.01 -32.19 3.02
N ILE A 138 4.98 -31.37 3.22
CA ILE A 138 3.95 -31.58 4.26
C ILE A 138 3.16 -32.85 3.98
N LEU A 139 2.67 -33.03 2.75
CA LEU A 139 1.89 -34.21 2.37
C LEU A 139 2.72 -35.49 2.49
N HIS A 140 4.00 -35.45 2.08
CA HIS A 140 4.90 -36.59 2.17
C HIS A 140 5.06 -37.09 3.61
N TRP A 141 5.29 -36.19 4.57
CA TRP A 141 5.43 -36.55 5.98
C TRP A 141 4.11 -36.87 6.67
N ALA A 142 2.99 -36.27 6.24
CA ALA A 142 1.66 -36.65 6.72
C ALA A 142 1.35 -38.12 6.38
N ILE A 143 1.72 -38.59 5.19
CA ILE A 143 1.58 -40.00 4.80
C ILE A 143 2.43 -40.91 5.70
N VAL A 144 3.67 -40.51 6.02
CA VAL A 144 4.52 -41.28 6.95
C VAL A 144 3.89 -41.36 8.34
N GLY A 145 3.38 -40.23 8.87
CA GLY A 145 2.66 -40.22 10.14
C GLY A 145 1.42 -41.12 10.13
N GLY A 146 0.64 -41.09 9.04
CA GLY A 146 -0.50 -41.98 8.86
C GLY A 146 -0.13 -43.47 8.84
N ILE A 147 1.01 -43.82 8.23
CA ILE A 147 1.56 -45.19 8.22
C ILE A 147 1.93 -45.65 9.64
N VAL A 148 2.59 -44.80 10.43
CA VAL A 148 2.95 -45.10 11.84
C VAL A 148 1.71 -45.29 12.71
N LEU A 149 0.68 -44.46 12.51
CA LEU A 149 -0.60 -44.60 13.20
C LEU A 149 -1.31 -45.92 12.83
N ALA A 150 -1.33 -46.26 11.55
CA ALA A 150 -1.91 -47.51 11.07
C ALA A 150 -1.18 -48.74 11.65
N GLU A 151 0.15 -48.71 11.70
CA GLU A 151 0.97 -49.74 12.35
C GLU A 151 0.63 -49.88 13.83
N SER A 152 0.56 -48.75 14.54
CA SER A 152 0.27 -48.73 15.98
C SER A 152 -1.11 -49.30 16.28
N ILE A 153 -2.12 -48.99 15.45
CA ILE A 153 -3.48 -49.55 15.56
C ILE A 153 -3.45 -51.06 15.31
N ALA A 154 -2.81 -51.51 14.24
CA ALA A 154 -2.70 -52.94 13.92
C ALA A 154 -1.98 -53.72 15.04
N ASN A 155 -0.91 -53.16 15.59
CA ASN A 155 -0.14 -53.76 16.68
C ASN A 155 -0.87 -53.71 18.03
N SER A 156 -1.73 -52.72 18.27
CA SER A 156 -2.46 -52.58 19.54
C SER A 156 -3.28 -53.81 19.89
N TYR A 157 -3.91 -54.46 18.90
CA TYR A 157 -4.70 -55.67 19.08
C TYR A 157 -3.87 -56.81 19.67
N PHE A 158 -2.63 -56.97 19.21
CA PHE A 158 -1.76 -58.02 19.69
C PHE A 158 -1.30 -57.76 21.13
N PHE A 159 -0.95 -56.53 21.48
CA PHE A 159 -0.51 -56.19 22.84
C PHE A 159 -1.65 -56.06 23.86
N ALA A 160 -2.88 -55.82 23.42
CA ALA A 160 -4.04 -55.66 24.29
C ALA A 160 -4.33 -56.89 25.17
N LYS A 161 -4.02 -58.10 24.70
CA LYS A 161 -4.26 -59.35 25.44
C LYS A 161 -3.37 -59.49 26.68
N GLY A 162 -2.24 -58.79 26.72
CA GLY A 162 -1.24 -58.88 27.79
C GLY A 162 -1.11 -57.62 28.65
N SER A 163 -2.09 -56.72 28.59
CA SER A 163 -2.08 -55.43 29.27
C SER A 163 -3.34 -55.26 30.11
N ASP A 164 -3.19 -54.85 31.37
CA ASP A 164 -4.31 -54.60 32.30
C ASP A 164 -5.27 -53.50 31.81
N LEU A 165 -4.78 -52.57 30.98
CA LEU A 165 -5.57 -51.50 30.34
C LEU A 165 -6.21 -51.91 29.00
N GLY A 166 -6.18 -53.21 28.66
CA GLY A 166 -6.74 -53.75 27.42
C GLY A 166 -6.19 -53.06 26.16
N LEU A 167 -7.08 -52.70 25.23
CA LEU A 167 -6.72 -52.05 23.96
C LEU A 167 -5.98 -50.72 24.14
N LEU A 168 -6.29 -49.96 25.19
CA LEU A 168 -5.64 -48.67 25.43
C LEU A 168 -4.16 -48.87 25.82
N GLY A 169 -3.88 -49.81 26.72
CA GLY A 169 -2.49 -50.13 27.09
C GLY A 169 -1.73 -50.83 25.96
N GLY A 170 -2.40 -51.69 25.19
CA GLY A 170 -1.85 -52.29 23.99
C GLY A 170 -1.46 -51.25 22.93
N LEU A 171 -2.27 -50.19 22.76
CA LEU A 171 -1.95 -49.07 21.87
C LEU A 171 -0.73 -48.27 22.34
N PHE A 172 -0.62 -47.98 23.64
CA PHE A 172 0.56 -47.29 24.19
C PHE A 172 1.84 -48.11 24.00
N GLN A 173 1.80 -49.42 24.27
CA GLN A 173 2.93 -50.32 24.02
C GLN A 173 3.29 -50.40 22.54
N ALA A 174 2.29 -50.57 21.66
CA ALA A 174 2.47 -50.62 20.22
C ALA A 174 3.09 -49.33 19.66
N LEU A 175 2.65 -48.17 20.15
CA LEU A 175 3.17 -46.87 19.73
C LEU A 175 4.65 -46.69 20.13
N LEU A 176 5.04 -47.06 21.35
CA LEU A 176 6.43 -46.97 21.80
C LEU A 176 7.34 -47.87 20.97
N ILE A 177 6.91 -49.10 20.71
CA ILE A 177 7.66 -50.07 19.88
C ILE A 177 7.76 -49.56 18.44
N SER A 178 6.65 -49.08 17.86
CA SER A 178 6.64 -48.51 16.51
C SER A 178 7.56 -47.29 16.41
N LEU A 179 7.62 -46.41 17.42
CA LEU A 179 8.53 -45.25 17.41
C LEU A 179 10.01 -45.68 17.40
N VAL A 180 10.39 -46.64 18.25
CA VAL A 180 11.76 -47.18 18.30
C VAL A 180 12.14 -47.90 17.01
N ASN A 181 11.15 -48.48 16.31
CA ASN A 181 11.35 -49.15 15.03
C ASN A 181 11.46 -48.14 13.87
N VAL A 182 10.60 -47.13 13.84
CA VAL A 182 10.45 -46.18 12.74
C VAL A 182 11.51 -45.08 12.78
N VAL A 183 11.83 -44.50 13.94
CA VAL A 183 12.77 -43.36 14.01
C VAL A 183 14.16 -43.72 13.46
N PRO A 184 14.80 -44.84 13.86
CA PRO A 184 16.04 -45.29 13.25
C PRO A 184 15.88 -45.56 11.75
N ALA A 185 14.75 -46.14 11.31
CA ALA A 185 14.48 -46.38 9.90
C ALA A 185 14.46 -45.07 9.08
N LEU A 186 13.84 -44.02 9.62
CA LEU A 186 13.80 -42.69 9.00
C LEU A 186 15.19 -42.05 8.94
N LEU A 187 15.99 -42.18 10.00
CA LEU A 187 17.36 -41.66 10.03
C LEU A 187 18.26 -42.38 9.02
N ILE A 188 18.21 -43.72 8.98
CA ILE A 188 18.97 -44.53 8.02
C ILE A 188 18.52 -44.23 6.59
N GLY A 189 17.21 -44.16 6.34
CA GLY A 189 16.65 -43.85 5.02
C GLY A 189 17.03 -42.47 4.52
N SER A 190 17.09 -41.46 5.39
CA SER A 190 17.42 -40.08 4.98
C SER A 190 18.92 -39.75 4.98
N ARG A 191 19.73 -40.37 5.85
CA ARG A 191 21.14 -39.99 6.07
C ARG A 191 22.16 -41.04 5.63
N VAL A 192 21.77 -42.30 5.46
CA VAL A 192 22.72 -43.38 5.11
C VAL A 192 22.41 -43.92 3.72
N LEU A 193 21.14 -44.25 3.45
CA LEU A 193 20.72 -44.86 2.19
C LEU A 193 21.07 -44.03 0.93
N PRO A 194 20.99 -42.68 0.90
CA PRO A 194 21.45 -41.87 -0.23
C PRO A 194 22.92 -42.05 -0.61
N TYR A 195 23.78 -42.34 0.36
CA TYR A 195 25.22 -42.51 0.13
C TYR A 195 25.59 -43.90 -0.41
N VAL A 196 24.64 -44.83 -0.48
CA VAL A 196 24.82 -46.12 -1.18
C VAL A 196 24.77 -45.94 -2.71
N HIS A 197 24.32 -44.78 -3.19
CA HIS A 197 24.15 -44.50 -4.61
C HIS A 197 25.47 -44.67 -5.41
N PRO A 198 25.47 -45.30 -6.61
CA PRO A 198 26.70 -45.61 -7.36
C PRO A 198 27.56 -44.41 -7.74
N LEU A 199 26.96 -43.21 -7.83
CA LEU A 199 27.62 -41.95 -8.21
C LEU A 199 28.30 -41.24 -7.03
N VAL A 200 28.22 -41.78 -5.82
CA VAL A 200 28.90 -41.26 -4.62
C VAL A 200 30.30 -41.86 -4.50
N ASP A 201 31.21 -41.13 -3.86
CA ASP A 201 32.59 -41.55 -3.62
C ASP A 201 32.68 -42.95 -2.98
N GLN A 202 33.64 -43.75 -3.45
CA GLN A 202 33.74 -45.17 -3.10
C GLN A 202 33.87 -45.44 -1.60
N ASN A 203 34.67 -44.65 -0.88
CA ASN A 203 34.89 -44.83 0.56
C ASN A 203 33.60 -44.57 1.35
N LEU A 204 32.88 -43.49 0.99
CA LEU A 204 31.63 -43.13 1.64
C LEU A 204 30.53 -44.14 1.31
N ARG A 205 30.50 -44.66 0.08
CA ARG A 205 29.60 -45.74 -0.32
C ARG A 205 29.80 -47.01 0.49
N ILE A 206 31.07 -47.43 0.71
CA ILE A 206 31.39 -48.61 1.52
C ILE A 206 30.94 -48.40 2.97
N ALA A 207 31.25 -47.24 3.56
CA ALA A 207 30.81 -46.90 4.91
C ALA A 207 29.28 -46.90 5.04
N ALA A 208 28.57 -46.32 4.06
CA ALA A 208 27.10 -46.31 4.02
C ALA A 208 26.51 -47.72 3.86
N SER A 209 27.10 -48.56 3.01
CA SER A 209 26.69 -49.96 2.87
C SER A 209 26.91 -50.77 4.14
N ALA A 210 28.04 -50.56 4.83
CA ALA A 210 28.31 -51.18 6.13
C ALA A 210 27.31 -50.72 7.21
N GLY A 211 27.01 -49.42 7.25
CA GLY A 211 25.99 -48.85 8.15
C GLY A 211 24.59 -49.39 7.88
N LEU A 212 24.20 -49.53 6.60
CA LEU A 212 22.93 -50.15 6.20
C LEU A 212 22.86 -51.63 6.61
N GLY A 213 23.96 -52.37 6.45
CA GLY A 213 24.06 -53.77 6.89
C GLY A 213 23.94 -53.91 8.41
N LEU A 214 24.65 -53.08 9.17
CA LEU A 214 24.54 -53.03 10.64
C LEU A 214 23.10 -52.72 11.08
N TYR A 215 22.46 -51.74 10.44
CA TYR A 215 21.07 -51.43 10.72
C TYR A 215 20.14 -52.61 10.42
N GLY A 216 20.35 -53.33 9.31
CA GLY A 216 19.56 -54.52 8.98
C GLY A 216 19.64 -55.59 10.08
N VAL A 217 20.84 -55.84 10.64
CA VAL A 217 21.02 -56.74 11.78
C VAL A 217 20.28 -56.24 13.02
N LEU A 218 20.40 -54.95 13.33
CA LEU A 218 19.70 -54.35 14.49
C LEU A 218 18.18 -54.41 14.32
N LEU A 219 17.66 -54.15 13.12
CA LEU A 219 16.24 -54.20 12.81
C LEU A 219 15.66 -55.60 13.03
N VAL A 220 16.32 -56.63 12.49
CA VAL A 220 15.90 -58.02 12.66
C VAL A 220 15.99 -58.43 14.13
N THR A 221 17.08 -58.07 14.82
CA THR A 221 17.28 -58.41 16.23
C THR A 221 16.22 -57.74 17.12
N PHE A 222 15.91 -56.47 16.87
CA PHE A 222 14.89 -55.72 17.60
C PHE A 222 13.49 -56.31 17.39
N ASN A 223 13.10 -56.58 16.14
CA ASN A 223 11.78 -57.15 15.85
C ASN A 223 11.65 -58.58 16.40
N LEU A 224 12.74 -59.37 16.42
CA LEU A 224 12.74 -60.68 17.09
C LEU A 224 12.61 -60.51 18.61
N ALA A 225 13.28 -59.53 19.23
CA ALA A 225 13.12 -59.24 20.66
C ALA A 225 11.68 -58.87 21.00
N VAL A 226 11.02 -58.06 20.17
CA VAL A 226 9.60 -57.70 20.30
C VAL A 226 8.70 -58.94 20.16
N ALA A 227 9.00 -59.83 19.23
CA ALA A 227 8.24 -61.07 19.05
C ALA A 227 8.40 -62.03 20.24
N HIS A 228 9.61 -62.19 20.78
CA HIS A 228 9.88 -62.95 22.01
C HIS A 228 9.20 -62.32 23.22
N TYR A 229 9.24 -61.00 23.35
CA TYR A 229 8.50 -60.27 24.38
C TYR A 229 7.01 -60.56 24.29
N ARG A 230 6.42 -60.48 23.10
CA ARG A 230 5.00 -60.80 22.90
C ARG A 230 4.66 -62.25 23.23
N ALA A 231 5.53 -63.20 22.89
CA ALA A 231 5.31 -64.62 23.13
C ALA A 231 5.26 -64.93 24.64
N VAL A 232 6.13 -64.30 25.44
CA VAL A 232 6.13 -64.46 26.91
C VAL A 232 4.99 -63.67 27.55
N LEU A 233 4.61 -62.52 26.98
CA LEU A 233 3.51 -61.68 27.49
C LEU A 233 2.17 -62.43 27.57
N GLU A 234 1.96 -63.48 26.76
CA GLU A 234 0.76 -64.31 26.81
C GLU A 234 0.75 -65.29 27.99
N SER A 235 1.92 -65.81 28.38
CA SER A 235 2.03 -66.79 29.46
C SER A 235 2.29 -66.16 30.83
N ASP A 236 3.09 -65.10 30.88
CA ASP A 236 3.41 -64.38 32.12
C ASP A 236 3.78 -62.90 31.83
N PRO A 237 2.80 -61.98 31.99
CA PRO A 237 3.04 -60.55 31.79
C PRO A 237 4.10 -59.94 32.71
N PHE A 238 4.28 -60.46 33.93
CA PHE A 238 5.19 -59.88 34.92
C PHE A 238 6.65 -60.18 34.65
N THR A 239 6.95 -61.27 33.92
CA THR A 239 8.32 -61.65 33.57
C THR A 239 8.68 -61.46 32.10
N ALA A 240 7.72 -61.04 31.26
CA ALA A 240 7.89 -60.88 29.82
C ALA A 240 9.09 -60.02 29.41
N ILE A 241 9.29 -58.85 30.03
CA ILE A 241 10.42 -57.95 29.72
C ILE A 241 11.77 -58.62 30.06
N VAL A 242 11.83 -59.37 31.16
CA VAL A 242 13.07 -59.98 31.68
C VAL A 242 13.44 -61.25 30.90
N GLN A 243 12.44 -62.03 30.46
CA GLN A 243 12.66 -63.30 29.78
C GLN A 243 12.80 -63.19 28.26
N ALA A 244 12.34 -62.08 27.64
CA ALA A 244 12.41 -61.89 26.18
C ALA A 244 13.84 -62.00 25.62
N ILE A 245 14.81 -61.33 26.25
CA ILE A 245 16.19 -61.30 25.77
C ILE A 245 16.93 -62.63 25.99
N PRO A 246 16.86 -63.29 27.17
CA PRO A 246 17.40 -64.64 27.34
C PRO A 246 16.84 -65.67 26.35
N ASN A 247 15.54 -65.60 26.05
CA ASN A 247 14.90 -66.50 25.09
C ASN A 247 15.38 -66.24 23.65
N LEU A 248 15.51 -64.97 23.27
CA LEU A 248 16.10 -64.57 21.99
C LEU A 248 17.53 -65.10 21.83
N ILE A 249 18.37 -65.05 22.86
CA ILE A 249 19.76 -65.52 22.78
C ILE A 249 19.83 -67.05 22.70
N ARG A 250 19.02 -67.77 23.48
CA ARG A 250 19.03 -69.24 23.54
C ARG A 250 18.41 -69.89 22.32
N SER A 251 17.33 -69.32 21.80
CA SER A 251 16.59 -69.85 20.66
C SER A 251 15.99 -68.72 19.82
N PRO A 252 16.80 -68.04 18.97
CA PRO A 252 16.38 -66.84 18.25
C PRO A 252 15.10 -67.01 17.43
N PHE A 253 14.94 -68.17 16.76
CA PHE A 253 13.79 -68.49 15.93
C PHE A 253 12.77 -69.41 16.63
N GLY A 254 12.93 -69.66 17.93
CA GLY A 254 12.04 -70.54 18.71
C GLY A 254 10.75 -69.87 19.15
N ILE A 255 10.02 -69.26 18.21
CA ILE A 255 8.75 -68.58 18.47
C ILE A 255 7.61 -69.54 18.10
N ASN A 256 6.83 -69.96 19.10
CA ASN A 256 5.77 -70.96 18.94
C ASN A 256 4.37 -70.37 18.68
N ASN A 257 4.24 -69.03 18.60
CA ASN A 257 2.97 -68.34 18.36
C ASN A 257 2.99 -67.58 17.02
N LEU A 258 1.96 -67.78 16.19
CA LEU A 258 1.76 -67.07 14.92
C LEU A 258 1.59 -65.56 15.11
N ASP A 259 0.91 -65.11 16.19
CA ASP A 259 0.71 -63.69 16.49
C ASP A 259 2.06 -62.95 16.64
N ALA A 260 3.05 -63.59 17.26
CA ALA A 260 4.39 -63.04 17.43
C ALA A 260 5.18 -62.98 16.11
N TRP A 261 5.01 -63.95 15.21
CA TRP A 261 5.57 -63.92 13.87
C TRP A 261 4.95 -62.83 12.99
N ILE A 262 3.65 -62.58 13.12
CA ILE A 262 2.96 -61.48 12.44
C ILE A 262 3.52 -60.14 12.91
N LEU A 263 3.72 -59.94 14.22
CA LEU A 263 4.33 -58.73 14.79
C LEU A 263 5.75 -58.47 14.27
N PHE A 264 6.59 -59.52 14.22
CA PHE A 264 7.92 -59.44 13.62
C PHE A 264 7.84 -58.98 12.16
N GLY A 265 6.94 -59.60 11.37
CA GLY A 265 6.74 -59.27 9.96
C GLY A 265 6.24 -57.84 9.77
N LEU A 266 5.23 -57.42 10.55
CA LEU A 266 4.65 -56.09 10.49
C LEU A 266 5.70 -55.04 10.81
N GLY A 267 6.40 -55.15 11.94
CA GLY A 267 7.43 -54.20 12.32
C GLY A 267 8.57 -54.14 11.29
N THR A 268 8.99 -55.27 10.73
CA THR A 268 10.01 -55.27 9.67
C THR A 268 9.53 -54.55 8.40
N VAL A 269 8.31 -54.83 7.94
CA VAL A 269 7.73 -54.22 6.73
C VAL A 269 7.54 -52.71 6.92
N PHE A 270 6.98 -52.28 8.05
CA PHE A 270 6.75 -50.86 8.31
C PHE A 270 8.06 -50.07 8.47
N ALA A 271 9.09 -50.65 9.08
CA ALA A 271 10.43 -50.06 9.12
C ALA A 271 11.04 -49.92 7.70
N ILE A 272 10.90 -50.93 6.84
CA ILE A 272 11.36 -50.84 5.44
C ILE A 272 10.59 -49.76 4.68
N ILE A 273 9.27 -49.69 4.84
CA ILE A 273 8.44 -48.65 4.21
C ILE A 273 8.86 -47.26 4.69
N ALA A 274 9.04 -47.07 6.00
CA ALA A 274 9.50 -45.81 6.59
C ALA A 274 10.87 -45.40 6.03
N MET A 275 11.82 -46.34 5.95
CA MET A 275 13.14 -46.10 5.37
C MET A 275 13.05 -45.67 3.90
N ILE A 276 12.27 -46.38 3.08
CA ILE A 276 12.08 -46.04 1.66
C ILE A 276 11.43 -44.66 1.52
N LYS A 277 10.44 -44.34 2.37
CA LYS A 277 9.78 -43.03 2.38
C LYS A 277 10.74 -41.91 2.80
N ALA A 278 11.58 -42.11 3.80
CA ALA A 278 12.59 -41.15 4.21
C ALA A 278 13.66 -40.92 3.12
N PHE A 279 14.06 -41.98 2.41
CA PHE A 279 14.97 -41.87 1.27
C PHE A 279 14.37 -41.08 0.11
N LYS A 280 13.08 -41.30 -0.18
CA LYS A 280 12.35 -40.56 -1.22
C LYS A 280 11.89 -39.15 -0.79
N ALA A 281 12.24 -38.71 0.42
CA ALA A 281 11.90 -37.36 0.89
C ALA A 281 12.71 -36.27 0.18
N ASP A 282 13.86 -36.63 -0.38
CA ASP A 282 14.67 -35.76 -1.23
C ASP A 282 15.26 -36.56 -2.40
N ASP A 283 16.07 -35.91 -3.24
CA ASP A 283 16.74 -36.57 -4.35
C ASP A 283 17.67 -37.69 -3.87
N PRO A 284 17.66 -38.88 -4.52
CA PRO A 284 18.57 -39.98 -4.22
C PRO A 284 20.06 -39.62 -4.24
N LEU A 285 20.44 -38.60 -5.01
CA LEU A 285 21.81 -38.10 -5.10
C LEU A 285 22.00 -37.00 -4.03
N PRO A 286 22.83 -37.25 -3.00
CA PRO A 286 22.99 -36.33 -1.87
C PRO A 286 23.32 -34.90 -2.30
N GLY A 287 22.56 -33.93 -1.75
CA GLY A 287 22.75 -32.51 -1.99
C GLY A 287 22.11 -31.95 -3.27
N TYR A 288 21.65 -32.80 -4.21
CA TYR A 288 21.09 -32.34 -5.48
C TYR A 288 19.77 -31.57 -5.30
N GLY A 289 18.84 -32.11 -4.51
CA GLY A 289 17.54 -31.49 -4.28
C GLY A 289 17.64 -30.12 -3.63
N ARG A 290 18.46 -29.96 -2.58
CA ARG A 290 18.73 -28.66 -1.94
C ARG A 290 19.30 -27.63 -2.92
N LEU A 291 20.29 -28.00 -3.72
CA LEU A 291 20.91 -27.11 -4.70
C LEU A 291 19.91 -26.67 -5.78
N HIS A 292 19.07 -27.59 -6.25
CA HIS A 292 18.04 -27.28 -7.22
C HIS A 292 16.92 -26.39 -6.65
N ARG A 293 16.51 -26.59 -5.39
CA ARG A 293 15.57 -25.68 -4.71
C ARG A 293 16.13 -24.27 -4.60
N ALA A 294 17.41 -24.12 -4.25
CA ALA A 294 18.08 -22.81 -4.21
C ALA A 294 18.12 -22.15 -5.59
N TYR A 295 18.39 -22.92 -6.66
CA TYR A 295 18.26 -22.43 -8.04
C TYR A 295 16.82 -21.99 -8.36
N LYS A 296 15.81 -22.79 -8.02
CA LYS A 296 14.40 -22.46 -8.27
C LYS A 296 13.94 -21.20 -7.53
N GLU A 297 14.40 -21.01 -6.30
CA GLU A 297 14.15 -19.79 -5.53
C GLU A 297 14.80 -18.57 -6.19
N ALA A 298 16.05 -18.69 -6.64
CA ALA A 298 16.74 -17.63 -7.38
C ALA A 298 16.05 -17.31 -8.73
N GLU A 299 15.62 -18.33 -9.46
CA GLU A 299 14.85 -18.21 -10.71
C GLU A 299 13.51 -17.48 -10.47
N ALA A 300 12.77 -17.87 -9.43
CA ALA A 300 11.52 -17.21 -9.05
C ALA A 300 11.72 -15.73 -8.71
N ASN A 301 12.75 -15.40 -7.92
CA ASN A 301 13.11 -14.02 -7.57
C ASN A 301 13.46 -13.18 -8.82
N TYR A 302 14.22 -13.75 -9.76
CA TYR A 302 14.52 -13.09 -11.03
C TYR A 302 13.24 -12.82 -11.85
N LEU A 303 12.35 -13.80 -11.98
CA LEU A 303 11.09 -13.67 -12.72
C LEU A 303 10.14 -12.66 -12.07
N GLU A 304 10.05 -12.65 -10.73
CA GLU A 304 9.26 -11.66 -9.98
C GLU A 304 9.76 -10.24 -10.24
N ARG A 305 11.08 -10.01 -10.19
CA ARG A 305 11.66 -8.69 -10.49
C ARG A 305 11.47 -8.28 -11.94
N ARG A 306 11.49 -9.24 -12.86
CA ARG A 306 11.19 -9.00 -14.28
C ARG A 306 9.73 -8.54 -14.45
N GLN A 307 8.81 -9.19 -13.75
CA GLN A 307 7.39 -8.81 -13.74
C GLN A 307 7.17 -7.43 -13.09
N ALA A 308 7.91 -7.10 -12.03
CA ALA A 308 7.81 -5.80 -11.35
C ALA A 308 8.07 -4.61 -12.30
N ILE A 309 9.00 -4.75 -13.25
CA ILE A 309 9.26 -3.71 -14.25
C ILE A 309 8.07 -3.53 -15.19
N THR A 310 7.51 -4.63 -15.69
CA THR A 310 6.29 -4.58 -16.51
C THR A 310 5.12 -3.95 -15.75
N THR A 311 4.97 -4.26 -14.46
CA THR A 311 3.96 -3.63 -13.61
C THR A 311 4.24 -2.14 -13.41
N ALA A 312 5.50 -1.73 -13.22
CA ALA A 312 5.87 -0.34 -13.07
C ALA A 312 5.62 0.48 -14.35
N ILE A 313 5.92 -0.08 -15.52
CA ILE A 313 5.63 0.55 -16.82
C ILE A 313 4.13 0.82 -16.95
N ASN A 314 3.30 -0.21 -16.74
CA ASN A 314 1.84 -0.06 -16.82
C ASN A 314 1.31 0.93 -15.77
N GLY A 315 1.84 0.87 -14.53
CA GLY A 315 1.49 1.80 -13.47
C GLY A 315 1.79 3.25 -13.82
N ALA A 316 2.97 3.53 -14.40
CA ALA A 316 3.33 4.87 -14.87
C ALA A 316 2.37 5.37 -15.97
N ILE A 317 1.99 4.51 -16.91
CA ILE A 317 1.02 4.86 -17.95
C ILE A 317 -0.36 5.18 -17.33
N ASP A 318 -0.87 4.32 -16.47
CA ASP A 318 -2.19 4.52 -15.86
C ASP A 318 -2.25 5.76 -14.97
N GLU A 319 -1.18 6.05 -14.22
CA GLU A 319 -1.04 7.31 -13.46
C GLU A 319 -1.18 8.53 -14.38
N HIS A 320 -0.49 8.53 -15.53
CA HIS A 320 -0.50 9.66 -16.46
C HIS A 320 -1.82 9.75 -17.25
N ARG A 321 -2.54 8.65 -17.43
CA ARG A 321 -3.92 8.67 -17.97
C ARG A 321 -4.87 9.38 -17.00
N VAL A 322 -4.81 9.01 -15.71
CA VAL A 322 -5.60 9.69 -14.66
C VAL A 322 -5.22 11.16 -14.56
N LYS A 323 -3.92 11.48 -14.66
CA LYS A 323 -3.43 12.87 -14.69
C LYS A 323 -4.01 13.67 -15.87
N ALA A 324 -4.11 13.07 -17.06
CA ALA A 324 -4.70 13.73 -18.23
C ALA A 324 -6.16 14.09 -18.02
N ASP A 325 -6.97 13.15 -17.53
CA ASP A 325 -8.38 13.39 -17.20
C ASP A 325 -8.54 14.47 -16.11
N ALA A 326 -7.73 14.37 -15.05
CA ALA A 326 -7.75 15.33 -13.95
C ALA A 326 -7.37 16.75 -14.41
N MET A 327 -6.47 16.88 -15.39
CA MET A 327 -6.04 18.18 -15.88
C MET A 327 -7.15 18.90 -16.66
N VAL A 328 -7.92 18.18 -17.47
CA VAL A 328 -9.09 18.75 -18.16
C VAL A 328 -10.17 19.16 -17.15
N ALA A 329 -10.43 18.31 -16.14
CA ALA A 329 -11.39 18.65 -15.08
C ALA A 329 -10.95 19.89 -14.28
N THR A 330 -9.66 20.00 -13.97
CA THR A 330 -9.07 21.16 -13.29
C THR A 330 -9.22 22.44 -14.12
N GLY A 331 -8.90 22.40 -15.41
CA GLY A 331 -9.11 23.54 -16.31
C GLY A 331 -10.58 23.98 -16.38
N GLN A 332 -11.52 23.03 -16.45
CA GLN A 332 -12.96 23.34 -16.42
C GLN A 332 -13.40 23.98 -15.10
N ALA A 333 -12.87 23.52 -13.96
CA ALA A 333 -13.19 24.09 -12.66
C ALA A 333 -12.65 25.52 -12.55
N HIS A 334 -11.42 25.77 -13.00
CA HIS A 334 -10.83 27.10 -13.03
C HIS A 334 -11.58 28.08 -13.92
N VAL A 335 -12.04 27.67 -15.11
CA VAL A 335 -12.88 28.52 -15.97
C VAL A 335 -14.15 28.96 -15.25
N ARG A 336 -14.84 28.03 -14.56
CA ARG A 336 -16.06 28.35 -13.80
C ARG A 336 -15.76 29.30 -12.64
N GLU A 337 -14.74 29.00 -11.84
CA GLU A 337 -14.34 29.84 -10.72
C GLU A 337 -13.94 31.25 -11.19
N TYR A 338 -13.21 31.35 -12.30
CA TYR A 338 -12.78 32.62 -12.87
C TYR A 338 -13.97 33.47 -13.32
N SER A 339 -14.95 32.85 -14.00
CA SER A 339 -16.22 33.51 -14.36
C SER A 339 -16.97 34.01 -13.13
N ASP A 340 -17.11 33.16 -12.11
CA ASP A 340 -17.79 33.52 -10.86
C ASP A 340 -17.10 34.69 -10.16
N LEU A 341 -15.77 34.78 -10.20
CA LEU A 341 -15.01 35.89 -9.60
C LEU A 341 -15.24 37.21 -10.33
N ILE A 342 -15.40 37.20 -11.66
CA ILE A 342 -15.78 38.39 -12.43
C ILE A 342 -17.17 38.87 -11.99
N ASP A 343 -18.14 37.95 -11.93
CA ASP A 343 -19.52 38.30 -11.55
C ASP A 343 -19.62 38.76 -10.09
N ARG A 344 -18.88 38.13 -9.18
CA ARG A 344 -18.78 38.58 -7.78
C ARG A 344 -18.14 39.95 -7.66
N SER A 345 -17.12 40.27 -8.46
CA SER A 345 -16.54 41.63 -8.49
C SER A 345 -17.58 42.68 -8.92
N ARG A 346 -18.40 42.39 -9.93
CA ARG A 346 -19.51 43.27 -10.33
C ARG A 346 -20.56 43.42 -9.21
N ALA A 347 -20.91 42.31 -8.57
CA ALA A 347 -21.85 42.29 -7.46
C ALA A 347 -21.38 43.15 -6.28
N VAL A 348 -20.09 43.07 -5.89
CA VAL A 348 -19.52 43.90 -4.81
C VAL A 348 -19.68 45.40 -5.09
N CYS A 349 -19.42 45.86 -6.31
CA CYS A 349 -19.60 47.28 -6.65
C CYS A 349 -21.06 47.73 -6.63
N ASN A 350 -21.98 46.86 -7.07
CA ASN A 350 -23.41 47.12 -7.04
C ASN A 350 -23.96 47.13 -5.61
N ASP A 351 -23.56 46.16 -4.79
CA ASP A 351 -23.91 46.05 -3.37
C ASP A 351 -23.41 47.28 -2.60
N TYR A 352 -22.15 47.69 -2.81
CA TYR A 352 -21.61 48.91 -2.22
C TYR A 352 -22.44 50.14 -2.60
N THR A 353 -22.75 50.29 -3.90
CA THR A 353 -23.51 51.47 -4.37
C THR A 353 -24.91 51.51 -3.75
N ARG A 354 -25.56 50.35 -3.62
CA ARG A 354 -26.86 50.23 -2.93
C ARG A 354 -26.74 50.61 -1.46
N HIS A 355 -25.77 50.05 -0.75
CA HIS A 355 -25.56 50.30 0.68
C HIS A 355 -25.16 51.77 0.96
N ALA A 356 -24.33 52.36 0.11
CA ALA A 356 -23.93 53.76 0.20
C ALA A 356 -25.09 54.73 0.01
N ASN A 357 -26.01 54.44 -0.92
CA ASN A 357 -27.24 55.22 -1.07
C ASN A 357 -28.14 55.11 0.17
N ALA A 358 -28.28 53.90 0.73
CA ALA A 358 -29.06 53.70 1.95
C ALA A 358 -28.45 54.46 3.16
N LEU A 359 -27.12 54.54 3.27
CA LEU A 359 -26.43 55.34 4.28
C LEU A 359 -26.67 56.85 4.08
N GLU A 360 -26.70 57.34 2.84
CA GLU A 360 -27.07 58.74 2.56
C GLU A 360 -28.53 59.04 2.91
N GLU A 361 -29.45 58.12 2.63
CA GLU A 361 -30.85 58.24 3.03
C GLU A 361 -31.00 58.27 4.55
N ALA A 362 -30.29 57.38 5.26
CA ALA A 362 -30.24 57.38 6.72
C ALA A 362 -29.67 58.70 7.29
N CYS A 363 -28.58 59.22 6.71
CA CYS A 363 -28.01 60.53 7.08
C CYS A 363 -29.04 61.65 6.96
N ASN A 364 -29.73 61.71 5.83
CA ASN A 364 -30.75 62.73 5.58
C ASN A 364 -31.95 62.59 6.53
N LEU A 365 -32.34 61.36 6.89
CA LEU A 365 -33.38 61.13 7.88
C LEU A 365 -32.96 61.60 9.28
N LEU A 366 -31.74 61.29 9.73
CA LEU A 366 -31.19 61.76 11.00
C LEU A 366 -31.08 63.29 11.06
N LEU A 367 -30.59 63.92 9.99
CA LEU A 367 -30.54 65.38 9.86
C LEU A 367 -31.94 66.00 9.88
N PHE A 368 -32.92 65.38 9.20
CA PHE A 368 -34.31 65.83 9.21
C PHE A 368 -34.90 65.75 10.62
N THR A 369 -34.73 64.64 11.32
CA THR A 369 -35.21 64.45 12.70
C THR A 369 -34.62 65.50 13.64
N TYR A 370 -33.30 65.71 13.58
CA TYR A 370 -32.62 66.76 14.35
C TYR A 370 -33.22 68.16 14.08
N ARG A 371 -33.34 68.52 12.79
CA ARG A 371 -33.84 69.84 12.37
C ARG A 371 -35.31 70.04 12.76
N ALA A 372 -36.15 69.03 12.63
CA ALA A 372 -37.56 69.08 13.00
C ALA A 372 -37.73 69.35 14.50
N GLN A 373 -37.07 68.56 15.35
CA GLN A 373 -37.13 68.72 16.81
C GLN A 373 -36.58 70.08 17.28
N ASN A 374 -35.48 70.54 16.69
CA ASN A 374 -34.93 71.86 17.01
C ASN A 374 -35.89 72.99 16.57
N SER A 375 -36.52 72.85 15.39
CA SER A 375 -37.50 73.81 14.87
C SER A 375 -38.75 73.94 15.74
N GLU A 376 -39.17 72.87 16.42
CA GLU A 376 -40.34 72.90 17.31
C GLU A 376 -40.11 73.74 18.57
N ILE A 377 -38.87 73.87 19.02
CA ILE A 377 -38.52 74.45 20.33
C ILE A 377 -38.01 75.89 20.20
N ARG A 378 -37.38 76.21 19.07
CA ARG A 378 -36.75 77.51 18.86
C ARG A 378 -37.76 78.62 18.59
N THR A 379 -37.34 79.85 18.87
CA THR A 379 -38.15 81.06 18.61
C THR A 379 -37.67 81.87 17.40
N ALA A 380 -36.45 81.61 16.93
CA ALA A 380 -35.86 82.26 15.77
C ALA A 380 -36.20 81.50 14.47
N ASN A 381 -36.12 82.21 13.33
CA ASN A 381 -36.34 81.59 12.01
C ASN A 381 -35.30 80.49 11.72
N ASN A 382 -35.72 79.43 11.02
CA ASN A 382 -34.84 78.35 10.60
C ASN A 382 -33.78 78.84 9.59
N PRO A 383 -32.53 78.35 9.66
CA PRO A 383 -31.52 78.59 8.64
C PRO A 383 -31.99 78.12 7.25
N PRO A 384 -31.74 78.89 6.18
CA PRO A 384 -32.22 78.56 4.83
C PRO A 384 -31.78 77.17 4.31
N TYR A 385 -30.58 76.73 4.65
CA TYR A 385 -30.01 75.45 4.18
C TYR A 385 -30.72 74.21 4.75
N TRP A 386 -31.62 74.36 5.73
CA TRP A 386 -32.30 73.22 6.37
C TRP A 386 -33.21 72.44 5.41
N ASN A 387 -33.63 73.08 4.32
CA ASN A 387 -34.40 72.45 3.25
C ASN A 387 -33.53 71.65 2.27
N ASP A 388 -32.20 71.79 2.34
CA ASP A 388 -31.27 71.10 1.45
C ASP A 388 -30.94 69.70 1.99
N LYS A 389 -30.91 68.72 1.08
CA LYS A 389 -30.41 67.38 1.35
C LYS A 389 -28.89 67.37 1.35
N TYR A 390 -28.30 66.63 2.28
CA TYR A 390 -26.87 66.35 2.26
C TYR A 390 -26.57 65.22 1.27
N SER A 391 -25.48 65.34 0.50
CA SER A 391 -25.01 64.27 -0.36
C SER A 391 -23.51 64.01 -0.20
N PHE A 392 -23.15 62.73 -0.14
CA PHE A 392 -21.77 62.25 -0.16
C PHE A 392 -21.19 62.21 -1.59
N GLY A 393 -22.00 62.52 -2.61
CA GLY A 393 -21.55 62.71 -4.00
C GLY A 393 -20.79 61.53 -4.57
N LYS A 394 -19.54 61.75 -5.01
CA LYS A 394 -18.68 60.69 -5.59
C LYS A 394 -18.38 59.54 -4.62
N HIS A 395 -18.65 59.70 -3.33
CA HIS A 395 -18.44 58.64 -2.35
C HIS A 395 -19.53 57.56 -2.41
N LEU A 396 -20.67 57.84 -3.05
CA LEU A 396 -21.77 56.88 -3.21
C LEU A 396 -21.49 55.75 -4.21
N ARG A 397 -20.52 55.94 -5.09
CA ARG A 397 -20.19 54.96 -6.12
C ARG A 397 -18.80 54.40 -5.89
N MET A 398 -18.66 53.11 -6.20
CA MET A 398 -17.37 52.47 -6.36
C MET A 398 -17.13 52.29 -7.85
N ALA A 399 -15.96 52.72 -8.33
CA ALA A 399 -15.58 52.45 -9.71
C ALA A 399 -15.42 50.94 -9.86
N LEU A 400 -16.15 50.35 -10.81
CA LEU A 400 -15.89 48.99 -11.23
C LEU A 400 -14.47 48.96 -11.82
N PRO A 401 -13.62 47.98 -11.43
CA PRO A 401 -12.38 47.73 -12.15
C PRO A 401 -12.66 47.57 -13.66
N ASP A 402 -11.73 47.98 -14.51
CA ASP A 402 -11.84 47.61 -15.93
C ASP A 402 -11.60 46.11 -16.04
N LEU A 403 -12.67 45.34 -16.31
CA LEU A 403 -12.64 43.88 -16.36
C LEU A 403 -12.49 43.33 -17.78
N LYS A 404 -12.21 44.19 -18.78
CA LYS A 404 -12.10 43.78 -20.18
C LYS A 404 -10.98 42.77 -20.41
N ASP A 405 -9.84 42.96 -19.76
CA ASP A 405 -8.72 42.04 -19.87
C ASP A 405 -9.09 40.69 -19.22
N GLU A 406 -9.78 40.69 -18.08
CA GLU A 406 -10.27 39.46 -17.46
C GLU A 406 -11.32 38.74 -18.31
N GLU A 407 -12.26 39.46 -18.94
CA GLU A 407 -13.23 38.87 -19.87
C GLU A 407 -12.53 38.22 -21.07
N ARG A 408 -11.52 38.89 -21.63
CA ARG A 408 -10.68 38.34 -22.70
C ARG A 408 -9.90 37.11 -22.25
N ASN A 409 -9.35 37.11 -21.03
CA ASN A 409 -8.65 35.97 -20.47
C ASN A 409 -9.61 34.78 -20.29
N LEU A 410 -10.84 35.03 -19.82
CA LEU A 410 -11.87 33.99 -19.68
C LEU A 410 -12.22 33.37 -21.05
N GLU A 411 -12.34 34.16 -22.11
CA GLU A 411 -12.54 33.63 -23.46
C GLU A 411 -11.37 32.75 -23.90
N GLN A 412 -10.14 33.19 -23.66
CA GLN A 412 -8.94 32.39 -23.97
C GLN A 412 -8.90 31.08 -23.18
N PHE A 413 -9.26 31.10 -21.88
CA PHE A 413 -9.33 29.90 -21.06
C PHE A 413 -10.40 28.92 -21.52
N ASN A 414 -11.57 29.41 -21.95
CA ASN A 414 -12.60 28.56 -22.55
C ASN A 414 -12.10 27.86 -23.82
N VAL A 415 -11.39 28.59 -24.69
CA VAL A 415 -10.78 28.03 -25.91
C VAL A 415 -9.71 27.00 -25.55
N ALA A 416 -8.82 27.32 -24.60
CA ALA A 416 -7.75 26.41 -24.16
C ALA A 416 -8.30 25.11 -23.57
N VAL A 417 -9.33 25.18 -22.70
CA VAL A 417 -9.97 23.99 -22.12
C VAL A 417 -10.69 23.16 -23.18
N LYS A 418 -11.33 23.81 -24.16
CA LYS A 418 -11.95 23.12 -25.29
C LYS A 418 -10.92 22.40 -26.15
N ASP A 419 -9.78 23.04 -26.43
CA ASP A 419 -8.67 22.45 -27.17
C ASP A 419 -8.05 21.26 -26.41
N MET A 420 -7.78 21.42 -25.12
CA MET A 420 -7.31 20.32 -24.24
C MET A 420 -8.27 19.13 -24.26
N ARG A 421 -9.59 19.38 -24.18
CA ARG A 421 -10.60 18.34 -24.28
C ARG A 421 -10.62 17.66 -25.66
N GLY A 422 -10.32 18.38 -26.73
CA GLY A 422 -10.17 17.80 -28.07
C GLY A 422 -8.96 16.87 -28.16
N LYS A 423 -7.84 17.27 -27.56
CA LYS A 423 -6.56 16.55 -27.57
C LYS A 423 -6.47 15.38 -26.59
N ILE A 424 -7.44 15.22 -25.68
CA ILE A 424 -7.38 14.15 -24.67
C ILE A 424 -7.37 12.75 -25.32
N GLY A 425 -8.14 12.56 -26.39
CA GLY A 425 -8.16 11.30 -27.14
C GLY A 425 -6.79 10.98 -27.71
N ASP A 426 -6.21 11.93 -28.44
CA ASP A 426 -4.87 11.81 -29.02
C ASP A 426 -3.79 11.55 -27.95
N THR A 427 -3.91 12.20 -26.79
CA THR A 427 -2.99 12.02 -25.66
C THR A 427 -3.09 10.61 -25.07
N LEU A 428 -4.32 10.10 -24.88
CA LEU A 428 -4.55 8.74 -24.39
C LEU A 428 -4.08 7.68 -25.39
N ASP A 429 -4.24 7.93 -26.69
CA ASP A 429 -3.74 7.04 -27.75
C ASP A 429 -2.21 7.09 -27.86
N ALA A 430 -1.60 8.26 -27.64
CA ALA A 430 -0.14 8.38 -27.53
C ALA A 430 0.39 7.59 -26.32
N LEU A 431 -0.28 7.64 -25.17
CA LEU A 431 0.08 6.84 -23.99
C LEU A 431 -0.07 5.34 -24.23
N ARG A 432 -1.14 4.89 -24.92
CA ARG A 432 -1.28 3.49 -25.32
C ARG A 432 -0.16 3.04 -26.25
N SER A 433 0.16 3.86 -27.26
CA SER A 433 1.23 3.60 -28.21
C SER A 433 2.61 3.60 -27.53
N LEU A 434 2.82 4.45 -26.52
CA LEU A 434 4.01 4.43 -25.68
C LEU A 434 4.10 3.14 -24.87
N ASN A 435 3.01 2.71 -24.23
CA ASN A 435 2.97 1.47 -23.45
C ASN A 435 3.35 0.25 -24.31
N SER A 436 2.70 0.09 -25.47
CA SER A 436 3.00 -1.02 -26.38
C SER A 436 4.46 -1.03 -26.81
N ARG A 437 5.02 0.13 -27.21
CA ARG A 437 6.43 0.24 -27.60
C ARG A 437 7.38 -0.13 -26.44
N LYS A 438 7.15 0.42 -25.24
CA LYS A 438 8.00 0.12 -24.07
C LYS A 438 7.93 -1.34 -23.63
N LEU A 439 6.75 -1.98 -23.75
CA LEU A 439 6.59 -3.41 -23.48
C LEU A 439 7.32 -4.29 -24.52
N GLU A 440 7.35 -3.88 -25.78
CA GLU A 440 8.15 -4.56 -26.82
C GLU A 440 9.65 -4.39 -26.54
N ASP A 441 10.08 -3.16 -26.23
CA ASP A 441 11.47 -2.80 -25.92
C ASP A 441 11.99 -3.45 -24.63
N THR A 442 11.10 -3.85 -23.69
CA THR A 442 11.52 -4.53 -22.46
C THR A 442 12.28 -5.83 -22.77
N SER A 443 12.00 -6.46 -23.91
CA SER A 443 12.75 -7.64 -24.37
C SER A 443 14.21 -7.34 -24.69
N ALA A 444 14.52 -6.15 -25.22
CA ALA A 444 15.89 -5.71 -25.45
C ALA A 444 16.56 -5.35 -24.11
N PHE A 445 15.87 -4.60 -23.26
CA PHE A 445 16.33 -4.26 -21.91
C PHE A 445 16.71 -5.52 -21.09
N PHE A 446 15.87 -6.56 -21.10
CA PHE A 446 16.18 -7.81 -20.42
C PHE A 446 17.41 -8.51 -21.00
N ARG A 447 17.65 -8.46 -22.32
CA ARG A 447 18.87 -9.00 -22.91
C ARG A 447 20.11 -8.26 -22.44
N GLU A 448 20.07 -6.93 -22.34
CA GLU A 448 21.20 -6.15 -21.82
C GLU A 448 21.52 -6.51 -20.37
N VAL A 449 20.49 -6.68 -19.55
CA VAL A 449 20.63 -7.14 -18.15
C VAL A 449 21.24 -8.54 -18.08
N GLU A 450 20.84 -9.44 -18.99
CA GLU A 450 21.43 -10.77 -19.10
C GLU A 450 22.92 -10.72 -19.46
N GLU A 451 23.30 -9.90 -20.44
CA GLU A 451 24.70 -9.71 -20.83
C GLU A 451 25.53 -9.10 -19.69
N GLU A 452 24.99 -8.12 -18.97
CA GLU A 452 25.66 -7.49 -17.84
C GLU A 452 25.91 -8.49 -16.71
N ALA A 453 24.89 -9.27 -16.34
CA ALA A 453 25.03 -10.32 -15.34
C ALA A 453 26.08 -11.37 -15.76
N GLU A 454 26.13 -11.74 -17.04
CA GLU A 454 27.16 -12.65 -17.55
C GLU A 454 28.58 -12.07 -17.49
N ARG A 455 28.75 -10.76 -17.76
CA ARG A 455 30.03 -10.07 -17.64
C ARG A 455 30.51 -10.03 -16.18
N LEU A 456 29.63 -9.71 -15.24
CA LEU A 456 29.94 -9.69 -13.81
C LEU A 456 30.38 -11.08 -13.32
N LEU A 457 29.66 -12.13 -13.72
CA LEU A 457 30.01 -13.52 -13.41
C LEU A 457 31.33 -14.00 -14.03
N LYS A 458 31.83 -13.38 -15.10
CA LYS A 458 33.15 -13.67 -15.66
C LYS A 458 34.25 -12.94 -14.89
N ARG A 459 33.98 -11.72 -14.44
CA ARG A 459 34.93 -10.90 -13.67
C ARG A 459 35.21 -11.48 -12.30
N ASP A 460 34.19 -11.97 -11.62
CA ASP A 460 34.31 -12.44 -10.23
C ASP A 460 34.98 -13.83 -10.12
N GLY A 461 35.37 -14.43 -11.25
CA GLY A 461 36.02 -15.74 -11.31
C GLY A 461 35.12 -16.89 -10.84
N PRO A 462 35.58 -18.15 -10.91
CA PRO A 462 34.89 -19.23 -10.21
C PRO A 462 34.93 -18.94 -8.71
N ALA A 463 33.77 -18.90 -8.05
CA ALA A 463 33.72 -18.84 -6.60
C ALA A 463 34.57 -20.00 -6.03
N PRO A 464 35.38 -19.75 -4.97
CA PRO A 464 36.06 -20.84 -4.29
C PRO A 464 35.00 -21.86 -3.89
N ALA A 465 35.21 -23.13 -4.25
CA ALA A 465 34.28 -24.21 -3.97
C ALA A 465 33.86 -24.14 -2.50
N ALA A 466 32.64 -23.68 -2.24
CA ALA A 466 32.12 -23.57 -0.90
C ALA A 466 31.96 -24.99 -0.34
N GLY A 467 32.90 -25.37 0.52
CA GLY A 467 32.74 -26.45 1.49
C GLY A 467 32.68 -27.86 0.93
N ALA A 468 33.85 -28.45 0.67
CA ALA A 468 34.11 -29.86 0.93
C ALA A 468 34.17 -30.17 2.46
N ALA A 469 33.35 -29.48 3.27
CA ALA A 469 33.39 -29.51 4.72
C ALA A 469 31.99 -29.84 5.28
N ALA A 470 31.59 -31.08 5.08
CA ALA A 470 30.75 -31.85 5.99
C ALA A 470 30.91 -33.31 5.54
N ALA A 471 32.04 -33.90 5.95
CA ALA A 471 32.26 -35.33 5.97
C ALA A 471 31.32 -36.00 6.99
#